data_AF-A0A151RDJ9-F1
#
_entry.id   AF-A0A151RDJ9-F1
#
_cell.length_a   1.000
_cell.length_b   1.000
_cell.length_c   1.000
_cell.angle_alpha   90.00
_cell.angle_beta   90.00
_cell.angle_gamma   90.00
#
_symmetry.space_group_name_H-M   'P 1'
#
loop_
_entity.id
_entity.type
_entity.pdbx_description
1 polymer ?
#
loop_
_entity_poly.entity_id
_entity_poly.type
_entity_poly.pdbx_seq_one_letter_code
_entity_poly.pdbx_strand_id
1 'polypeptide(L)'
;KTLIKRPALARDPRQLQFEADINRLFLYLSYNHLGKNADEAQAEEIIEMASKASFTDQQIQVQENVHSQIKTFCKYMEEILLPNENMANDHQLASTVPRRSGLSFAVGRSDPTHNNLAAPRTRPLSQAEVSQNLKDQLGYTLNVKPSQIPHKNAGQGLFLDGTVDVGAVVAFYPGVVYSPAYYRYIPGYPKVDALNPYLITRYDGNVINAQPWGSGEVNMRRFGSFWFKSGGGSRHSGSNVPMLKTLVLVATRPLQDEELLLNYRLSNSKRRPEWYTPVDEEEDRRRWS
;
A
#
# COMPACT_ATOMS: atom_id res chain seq x y z
N LYS A 1 35.30 46.85 -4.86
CA LYS A 1 34.27 46.02 -5.55
C LYS A 1 34.28 44.64 -4.92
N THR A 2 33.39 44.42 -3.96
CA THR A 2 33.29 43.17 -3.20
C THR A 2 32.61 42.12 -4.08
N LEU A 3 33.33 41.08 -4.46
CA LEU A 3 32.78 39.93 -5.18
C LEU A 3 31.80 39.20 -4.27
N ILE A 4 30.51 39.43 -4.49
CA ILE A 4 29.44 38.61 -3.92
C ILE A 4 29.61 37.21 -4.51
N LYS A 5 30.10 36.26 -3.70
CA LYS A 5 30.01 34.83 -3.99
C LYS A 5 28.53 34.53 -4.21
N ARG A 6 28.15 34.25 -5.46
CA ARG A 6 26.86 33.62 -5.75
C ARG A 6 26.82 32.34 -4.92
N PRO A 7 25.83 32.13 -4.03
CA PRO A 7 25.68 30.82 -3.43
C PRO A 7 25.45 29.87 -4.61
N ALA A 8 26.30 28.85 -4.72
CA ALA A 8 25.98 27.72 -5.58
C ALA A 8 24.53 27.33 -5.28
N LEU A 9 23.71 27.08 -6.30
CA LEU A 9 22.33 26.59 -6.14
C LEU A 9 22.35 25.47 -5.09
N ALA A 10 21.97 25.78 -3.85
CA ALA A 10 21.83 24.77 -2.84
C ALA A 10 20.70 23.87 -3.34
N ARG A 11 20.97 22.56 -3.47
CA ARG A 11 19.93 21.60 -3.85
C ARG A 11 18.75 21.76 -2.89
N ASP A 12 17.55 21.72 -3.44
CA ASP A 12 16.30 21.79 -2.67
C ASP A 12 16.37 20.77 -1.51
N PRO A 13 16.27 21.17 -0.23
CA PRO A 13 16.49 20.26 0.88
C PRO A 13 15.46 19.11 0.90
N ARG A 14 14.25 19.36 0.39
CA ARG A 14 13.23 18.33 0.19
C ARG A 14 13.70 17.29 -0.82
N GLN A 15 14.21 17.71 -1.97
CA GLN A 15 14.83 16.84 -2.96
C GLN A 15 16.01 16.04 -2.40
N LEU A 16 16.87 16.66 -1.59
CA LEU A 16 17.96 15.94 -0.92
C LEU A 16 17.45 14.81 -0.01
N GLN A 17 16.41 15.07 0.78
CA GLN A 17 15.85 14.04 1.65
C GLN A 17 15.21 12.90 0.85
N PHE A 18 14.59 13.20 -0.29
CA PHE A 18 14.03 12.18 -1.16
C PHE A 18 15.08 11.32 -1.84
N GLU A 19 16.18 11.93 -2.29
CA GLU A 19 17.35 11.20 -2.80
C GLU A 19 17.92 10.26 -1.72
N ALA A 20 18.06 10.74 -0.49
CA ALA A 20 18.52 9.93 0.64
C ALA A 20 17.56 8.77 0.98
N ASP A 21 16.25 9.03 1.04
CA ASP A 21 15.24 8.00 1.31
C ASP A 21 15.21 6.93 0.19
N ILE A 22 15.34 7.33 -1.08
CA ILE A 22 15.42 6.40 -2.22
C ILE A 22 16.70 5.57 -2.17
N ASN A 23 17.84 6.18 -1.87
CA ASN A 23 19.09 5.45 -1.71
C ASN A 23 19.00 4.41 -0.59
N ARG A 24 18.41 4.77 0.54
CA ARG A 24 18.20 3.83 1.65
C ARG A 24 17.28 2.67 1.26
N LEU A 25 16.19 2.95 0.55
CA LEU A 25 15.31 1.90 0.02
C LEU A 25 16.03 1.00 -0.98
N PHE A 26 16.85 1.57 -1.86
CA PHE A 26 17.67 0.82 -2.82
C PHE A 26 18.55 -0.19 -2.10
N LEU A 27 19.26 0.22 -1.04
CA LEU A 27 20.11 -0.66 -0.25
C LEU A 27 19.30 -1.79 0.41
N TYR A 28 18.20 -1.47 1.10
CA TYR A 28 17.38 -2.50 1.77
C TYR A 28 16.76 -3.51 0.80
N LEU A 29 16.18 -3.02 -0.30
CA LEU A 29 15.50 -3.88 -1.30
C LEU A 29 16.51 -4.74 -2.07
N SER A 30 17.67 -4.18 -2.42
CA SER A 30 18.72 -4.94 -3.11
C SER A 30 19.31 -6.01 -2.19
N TYR A 31 19.50 -5.71 -0.91
CA TYR A 31 19.96 -6.69 0.06
C TYR A 31 18.91 -7.79 0.27
N ASN A 32 17.63 -7.44 0.36
CA ASN A 32 16.54 -8.41 0.45
C ASN A 32 16.53 -9.38 -0.75
N HIS A 33 16.84 -8.88 -1.94
CA HIS A 33 16.87 -9.68 -3.16
C HIS A 33 17.95 -10.77 -3.14
N LEU A 34 19.06 -10.58 -2.42
CA LEU A 34 20.09 -11.60 -2.23
C LEU A 34 19.60 -12.80 -1.39
N GLY A 35 18.60 -12.58 -0.54
CA GLY A 35 18.04 -13.59 0.35
C GLY A 35 18.90 -13.88 1.58
N LYS A 36 18.50 -14.91 2.34
CA LYS A 36 19.03 -15.21 3.70
C LYS A 36 20.50 -15.66 3.75
N ASN A 37 21.10 -15.96 2.61
CA ASN A 37 22.48 -16.44 2.51
C ASN A 37 23.45 -15.37 1.98
N ALA A 38 23.03 -14.09 2.00
CA ALA A 38 23.85 -12.98 1.58
C ALA A 38 25.11 -12.89 2.44
N ASP A 39 26.28 -12.90 1.80
CA ASP A 39 27.55 -12.66 2.48
C ASP A 39 27.93 -11.17 2.51
N GLU A 40 28.99 -10.85 3.24
CA GLU A 40 29.46 -9.47 3.41
C GLU A 40 29.97 -8.87 2.08
N ALA A 41 30.58 -9.67 1.21
CA ALA A 41 31.08 -9.21 -0.09
C ALA A 41 29.94 -8.80 -1.02
N GLN A 42 28.82 -9.54 -1.01
CA GLN A 42 27.62 -9.18 -1.77
C GLN A 42 26.96 -7.89 -1.24
N ALA A 43 27.03 -7.64 0.08
CA ALA A 43 26.57 -6.39 0.65
C ALA A 43 27.46 -5.20 0.25
N GLU A 44 28.79 -5.38 0.21
CA GLU A 44 29.72 -4.38 -0.29
C GLU A 44 29.49 -4.05 -1.77
N GLU A 45 29.20 -5.06 -2.60
CA GLU A 45 28.85 -4.85 -4.02
C GLU A 45 27.60 -3.98 -4.16
N ILE A 46 26.57 -4.19 -3.33
CA ILE A 46 25.36 -3.35 -3.33
C ILE A 46 25.68 -1.90 -2.97
N ILE A 47 26.55 -1.69 -1.99
CA ILE A 47 26.99 -0.34 -1.58
C ILE A 47 27.74 0.33 -2.74
N GLU A 48 28.64 -0.41 -3.41
CA GLU A 48 29.36 0.08 -4.57
C GLU A 48 28.41 0.44 -5.72
N MET A 49 27.45 -0.43 -6.03
CA MET A 49 26.41 -0.15 -7.03
C MET A 49 25.60 1.11 -6.67
N ALA A 50 25.17 1.24 -5.42
CA ALA A 50 24.41 2.41 -4.95
C ALA A 50 25.21 3.72 -5.08
N SER A 51 26.54 3.65 -4.91
CA SER A 51 27.43 4.81 -5.06
C SER A 51 27.60 5.27 -6.52
N LYS A 52 27.43 4.37 -7.48
CA LYS A 52 27.61 4.62 -8.92
C LYS A 52 26.29 4.88 -9.65
N ALA A 53 25.19 4.28 -9.19
CA ALA A 53 23.89 4.38 -9.81
C ALA A 53 23.33 5.81 -9.74
N SER A 54 22.76 6.28 -10.85
CA SER A 54 22.06 7.57 -10.85
C SER A 54 20.80 7.51 -9.98
N PHE A 55 20.33 8.66 -9.52
CA PHE A 55 19.08 8.73 -8.75
C PHE A 55 17.89 8.11 -9.50
N THR A 56 17.80 8.34 -10.81
CA THR A 56 16.73 7.77 -11.66
C THR A 56 16.82 6.25 -11.70
N ASP A 57 18.02 5.69 -11.86
CA ASP A 57 18.21 4.24 -11.89
C ASP A 57 17.87 3.61 -10.54
N GLN A 58 18.30 4.24 -9.44
CA GLN A 58 17.93 3.80 -8.09
C GLN A 58 16.41 3.80 -7.90
N GLN A 59 15.72 4.84 -8.37
CA GLN A 59 14.26 4.92 -8.27
C GLN A 59 13.56 3.84 -9.10
N ILE A 60 14.06 3.53 -10.31
CA ILE A 60 13.52 2.47 -11.16
C ILE A 60 13.69 1.12 -10.45
N GLN A 61 14.91 0.80 -10.00
CA GLN A 61 15.20 -0.46 -9.32
C GLN A 61 14.39 -0.63 -8.03
N VAL A 62 14.21 0.43 -7.24
CA VAL A 62 13.33 0.40 -6.06
C VAL A 62 11.89 0.07 -6.46
N GLN A 63 11.35 0.69 -7.51
CA GLN A 63 9.98 0.41 -7.98
C GLN A 63 9.83 -1.01 -8.50
N GLU A 64 10.79 -1.52 -9.26
CA GLU A 64 10.77 -2.88 -9.79
C GLU A 64 10.81 -3.93 -8.69
N ASN A 65 11.68 -3.75 -7.68
CA ASN A 65 11.77 -4.65 -6.54
C ASN A 65 10.47 -4.67 -5.72
N VAL A 66 9.93 -3.50 -5.39
CA VAL A 66 8.64 -3.39 -4.69
C VAL A 66 7.53 -4.05 -5.50
N HIS A 67 7.48 -3.80 -6.80
CA HIS A 67 6.45 -4.37 -7.68
C HIS A 67 6.57 -5.89 -7.79
N SER A 68 7.78 -6.44 -7.83
CA SER A 68 8.04 -7.87 -7.80
C SER A 68 7.47 -8.52 -6.53
N GLN A 69 7.75 -7.94 -5.36
CA GLN A 69 7.19 -8.45 -4.09
C GLN A 69 5.66 -8.37 -4.05
N ILE A 70 5.06 -7.29 -4.57
CA ILE A 70 3.61 -7.17 -4.67
C ILE A 70 3.03 -8.24 -5.61
N LYS A 71 3.67 -8.51 -6.75
CA LYS A 71 3.25 -9.59 -7.67
C LYS A 71 3.29 -10.96 -6.98
N THR A 72 4.35 -11.23 -6.22
CA THR A 72 4.48 -12.46 -5.43
C THR A 72 3.35 -12.57 -4.40
N PHE A 73 3.07 -11.48 -3.67
CA PHE A 73 1.92 -11.44 -2.74
C PHE A 73 0.58 -11.71 -3.46
N CYS A 74 0.34 -11.07 -4.61
CA CYS A 74 -0.88 -11.29 -5.40
C CYS A 74 -1.01 -12.75 -5.85
N LYS A 75 0.09 -13.38 -6.26
CA LYS A 75 0.14 -14.80 -6.63
C LYS A 75 -0.29 -15.69 -5.45
N TYR A 76 0.25 -15.46 -4.25
CA TYR A 76 -0.17 -16.21 -3.07
C TYR A 76 -1.65 -15.99 -2.73
N MET A 77 -2.13 -14.75 -2.83
CA MET A 77 -3.55 -14.47 -2.62
C MET A 77 -4.44 -15.17 -3.65
N GLU A 78 -4.01 -15.25 -4.92
CA GLU A 78 -4.72 -15.98 -5.96
C GLU A 78 -4.76 -17.48 -5.67
N GLU A 79 -3.63 -18.09 -5.29
CA GLU A 79 -3.55 -19.49 -4.87
C GLU A 79 -4.43 -19.81 -3.65
N ILE A 80 -4.53 -18.88 -2.69
CA ILE A 80 -5.38 -19.03 -1.50
C ILE A 80 -6.87 -18.91 -1.84
N LEU A 81 -7.24 -17.94 -2.68
CA LEU A 81 -8.64 -17.59 -2.93
C LEU A 81 -9.30 -18.43 -4.03
N LEU A 82 -8.53 -18.97 -4.97
CA LEU A 82 -9.07 -19.77 -6.06
C LEU A 82 -9.39 -21.21 -5.60
N PRO A 83 -10.49 -21.81 -6.07
CA PRO A 83 -10.80 -23.20 -5.77
C PRO A 83 -9.71 -24.13 -6.35
N ASN A 84 -9.26 -25.11 -5.57
CA ASN A 84 -8.46 -26.21 -6.10
C ASN A 84 -9.32 -27.00 -7.10
N GLU A 85 -8.98 -27.00 -8.39
CA GLU A 85 -9.67 -27.82 -9.40
C GLU A 85 -9.66 -29.32 -9.04
N ASN A 86 -8.70 -29.73 -8.22
CA ASN A 86 -8.54 -31.10 -7.74
C ASN A 86 -9.61 -31.56 -6.73
N MET A 87 -10.53 -30.69 -6.29
CA MET A 87 -11.64 -31.07 -5.39
C MET A 87 -13.02 -31.11 -6.08
N ALA A 88 -13.08 -30.91 -7.41
CA ALA A 88 -14.33 -30.93 -8.17
C ALA A 88 -14.76 -32.33 -8.67
N ASN A 89 -14.02 -33.40 -8.32
CA ASN A 89 -14.31 -34.76 -8.81
C ASN A 89 -14.98 -35.71 -7.81
N ASP A 90 -15.34 -35.27 -6.61
CA ASP A 90 -16.15 -36.10 -5.71
C ASP A 90 -17.50 -35.45 -5.40
N HIS A 91 -18.55 -36.24 -5.61
CA HIS A 91 -19.99 -35.96 -5.49
C HIS A 91 -20.70 -35.46 -6.75
N GLN A 92 -20.72 -36.31 -7.78
CA GLN A 92 -21.93 -36.48 -8.58
C GLN A 92 -22.98 -37.23 -7.75
N LEU A 93 -24.07 -36.58 -7.38
CA LEU A 93 -25.33 -37.26 -7.11
C LEU A 93 -26.46 -36.48 -7.79
N ALA A 94 -26.87 -37.04 -8.93
CA ALA A 94 -28.03 -36.62 -9.68
C ALA A 94 -29.30 -36.92 -8.87
N SER A 95 -30.19 -35.93 -8.77
CA SER A 95 -31.62 -36.20 -8.63
C SER A 95 -32.42 -35.19 -9.42
N THR A 96 -33.11 -35.72 -10.41
CA THR A 96 -34.07 -35.14 -11.34
C THR A 96 -35.39 -34.78 -10.65
N VAL A 97 -36.12 -33.79 -11.20
CA VAL A 97 -37.56 -33.78 -11.59
C VAL A 97 -38.07 -32.31 -11.73
N PRO A 98 -39.02 -32.00 -12.65
CA PRO A 98 -39.14 -30.69 -13.31
C PRO A 98 -40.42 -29.88 -13.00
N ARG A 99 -40.55 -28.71 -13.67
CA ARG A 99 -41.77 -27.90 -13.99
C ARG A 99 -42.29 -26.96 -12.86
N ARG A 100 -42.85 -25.75 -13.09
CA ARG A 100 -43.13 -24.89 -14.27
C ARG A 100 -43.76 -23.58 -13.73
N SER A 101 -43.78 -22.54 -14.58
CA SER A 101 -44.65 -21.34 -14.57
C SER A 101 -44.11 -20.14 -13.79
N GLY A 102 -44.07 -18.92 -14.32
CA GLY A 102 -44.54 -18.40 -15.61
C GLY A 102 -44.83 -16.91 -15.44
N LEU A 103 -44.03 -16.05 -16.07
CA LEU A 103 -44.36 -14.66 -16.42
C LEU A 103 -43.23 -14.12 -17.30
N SER A 104 -43.37 -14.42 -18.60
CA SER A 104 -42.60 -13.84 -19.67
C SER A 104 -43.35 -12.61 -20.17
N PHE A 105 -42.75 -11.43 -20.02
CA PHE A 105 -43.06 -10.27 -20.86
C PHE A 105 -41.93 -10.13 -21.87
N ALA A 106 -42.27 -10.43 -23.13
CA ALA A 106 -41.47 -10.24 -24.34
C ALA A 106 -41.36 -8.73 -24.67
N VAL A 107 -40.50 -8.17 -25.53
CA VAL A 107 -39.69 -8.60 -26.68
C VAL A 107 -38.54 -7.59 -26.78
N GLY A 108 -37.34 -8.04 -27.16
CA GLY A 108 -36.21 -7.17 -27.52
C GLY A 108 -35.03 -8.01 -27.99
N ARG A 109 -35.18 -8.61 -29.17
CA ARG A 109 -34.19 -9.49 -29.80
C ARG A 109 -32.95 -8.66 -30.20
N SER A 110 -31.87 -8.84 -29.46
CA SER A 110 -30.51 -8.56 -29.90
C SER A 110 -29.64 -9.62 -29.26
N ASP A 111 -29.04 -10.49 -30.09
CA ASP A 111 -28.21 -11.60 -29.66
C ASP A 111 -27.08 -11.10 -28.75
N PRO A 112 -26.98 -11.56 -27.49
CA PRO A 112 -25.78 -11.34 -26.71
C PRO A 112 -24.82 -12.47 -27.07
N THR A 113 -23.85 -12.17 -27.92
CA THR A 113 -22.59 -12.91 -27.90
C THR A 113 -22.05 -12.81 -26.48
N HIS A 114 -22.24 -13.89 -25.74
CA HIS A 114 -21.83 -14.11 -24.38
C HIS A 114 -20.30 -13.95 -24.27
N ASN A 115 -19.85 -12.77 -23.88
CA ASN A 115 -18.62 -12.62 -23.10
C ASN A 115 -19.01 -12.15 -21.71
N ASN A 116 -19.80 -12.99 -21.01
CA ASN A 116 -19.79 -12.97 -19.56
C ASN A 116 -18.40 -13.48 -19.15
N LEU A 117 -17.45 -12.56 -19.01
CA LEU A 117 -16.30 -12.75 -18.11
C LEU A 117 -16.91 -12.94 -16.72
N ALA A 118 -17.34 -14.17 -16.43
CA ALA A 118 -17.81 -14.55 -15.12
C ALA A 118 -16.67 -14.26 -14.16
N ALA A 119 -16.86 -13.32 -13.23
CA ALA A 119 -15.88 -13.08 -12.19
C ALA A 119 -15.51 -14.43 -11.56
N PRO A 120 -14.21 -14.75 -11.40
CA PRO A 120 -13.80 -16.04 -10.89
C PRO A 120 -14.47 -16.28 -9.54
N ARG A 121 -15.13 -17.43 -9.39
CA ARG A 121 -15.81 -17.80 -8.15
C ARG A 121 -14.74 -18.11 -7.11
N THR A 122 -14.47 -17.17 -6.21
CA THR A 122 -13.53 -17.36 -5.09
C THR A 122 -14.13 -18.29 -4.03
N ARG A 123 -13.28 -19.07 -3.36
CA ARG A 123 -13.67 -19.87 -2.20
C ARG A 123 -14.03 -18.95 -1.03
N PRO A 124 -15.13 -19.21 -0.29
CA PRO A 124 -15.38 -18.49 0.96
C PRO A 124 -14.37 -18.96 2.01
N LEU A 125 -13.52 -18.04 2.48
CA LEU A 125 -12.55 -18.26 3.55
C LEU A 125 -12.79 -17.25 4.68
N SER A 126 -12.63 -17.71 5.92
CA SER A 126 -12.58 -16.84 7.08
C SER A 126 -11.28 -16.04 7.10
N GLN A 127 -11.27 -14.91 7.82
CA GLN A 127 -10.06 -14.12 8.01
C GLN A 127 -8.93 -14.95 8.64
N ALA A 128 -9.24 -15.80 9.62
CA ALA A 128 -8.25 -16.65 10.29
C ALA A 128 -7.61 -17.65 9.32
N GLU A 129 -8.40 -18.25 8.42
CA GLU A 129 -7.87 -19.15 7.39
C GLU A 129 -6.95 -18.39 6.43
N VAL A 130 -7.36 -17.21 5.95
CA VAL A 130 -6.50 -16.38 5.07
C VAL A 130 -5.21 -15.98 5.78
N SER A 131 -5.30 -15.53 7.03
CA SER A 131 -4.13 -15.15 7.84
C SER A 131 -3.17 -16.31 8.05
N GLN A 132 -3.67 -17.53 8.31
CA GLN A 132 -2.83 -18.71 8.48
C GLN A 132 -2.17 -19.13 7.16
N ASN A 133 -2.93 -19.18 6.05
CA ASN A 133 -2.35 -19.52 4.75
C ASN A 133 -1.30 -18.49 4.30
N LEU A 134 -1.53 -17.20 4.57
CA LEU A 134 -0.52 -16.17 4.31
C LEU A 134 0.73 -16.39 5.17
N LYS A 135 0.57 -16.76 6.45
CA LYS A 135 1.69 -17.11 7.32
C LYS A 135 2.50 -18.28 6.77
N ASP A 136 1.83 -19.31 6.29
CA ASP A 136 2.48 -20.51 5.74
C ASP A 136 3.25 -20.20 4.45
N GLN A 137 2.76 -19.26 3.62
CA GLN A 137 3.40 -18.87 2.35
C GLN A 137 4.49 -17.80 2.50
N LEU A 138 4.25 -16.77 3.31
CA LEU A 138 5.15 -15.61 3.48
C LEU A 138 6.08 -15.75 4.68
N GLY A 139 5.81 -16.68 5.59
CA GLY A 139 6.50 -16.81 6.88
C GLY A 139 5.97 -15.85 7.96
N TYR A 140 4.96 -15.03 7.66
CA TYR A 140 4.36 -14.11 8.62
C TYR A 140 2.91 -13.75 8.28
N THR A 141 2.19 -13.25 9.30
CA THR A 141 0.88 -12.62 9.14
C THR A 141 0.79 -11.38 10.03
N LEU A 142 -0.24 -10.56 9.81
CA LEU A 142 -0.46 -9.31 10.53
C LEU A 142 -1.74 -9.36 11.34
N ASN A 143 -1.68 -8.85 12.56
CA ASN A 143 -2.81 -8.82 13.48
C ASN A 143 -3.00 -7.43 14.09
N VAL A 144 -4.23 -6.95 14.12
CA VAL A 144 -4.57 -5.71 14.85
C VAL A 144 -4.98 -6.08 16.27
N LYS A 145 -4.31 -5.50 17.26
CA LYS A 145 -4.54 -5.73 18.70
C LYS A 145 -4.31 -4.42 19.46
N PRO A 146 -4.72 -4.28 20.74
CA PRO A 146 -4.34 -3.13 21.56
C PRO A 146 -2.82 -2.91 21.55
N SER A 147 -2.39 -1.66 21.33
CA SER A 147 -0.97 -1.31 21.28
C SER A 147 -0.30 -1.57 22.64
N GLN A 148 0.98 -1.96 22.62
CA GLN A 148 1.80 -2.11 23.82
C GLN A 148 2.40 -0.78 24.28
N ILE A 149 2.27 0.29 23.49
CA ILE A 149 2.77 1.61 23.87
C ILE A 149 1.99 2.12 25.10
N PRO A 150 2.66 2.45 26.21
CA PRO A 150 2.02 2.85 27.47
C PRO A 150 1.52 4.31 27.40
N HIS A 151 0.57 4.58 26.50
CA HIS A 151 -0.04 5.89 26.33
C HIS A 151 -1.56 5.75 26.15
N LYS A 152 -2.32 6.59 26.87
CA LYS A 152 -3.80 6.55 26.89
C LYS A 152 -4.46 6.63 25.50
N ASN A 153 -3.78 7.23 24.53
CA ASN A 153 -4.28 7.39 23.17
C ASN A 153 -3.56 6.49 22.15
N ALA A 154 -2.75 5.52 22.58
CA ALA A 154 -2.07 4.60 21.65
C ALA A 154 -3.05 3.71 20.87
N GLY A 155 -4.20 3.39 21.47
CA GLY A 155 -5.28 2.69 20.78
C GLY A 155 -4.87 1.29 20.32
N GLN A 156 -4.99 1.03 19.01
CA GLN A 156 -4.64 -0.25 18.40
C GLN A 156 -3.27 -0.18 17.72
N GLY A 157 -2.50 -1.24 17.84
CA GLY A 157 -1.25 -1.48 17.14
C GLY A 157 -1.41 -2.53 16.03
N LEU A 158 -0.42 -2.57 15.13
CA LEU A 158 -0.28 -3.59 14.11
C LEU A 158 0.85 -4.52 14.53
N PHE A 159 0.57 -5.80 14.69
CA PHE A 159 1.51 -6.81 15.17
C PHE A 159 1.88 -7.77 14.05
N LEU A 160 3.17 -8.00 13.91
CA LEU A 160 3.71 -9.11 13.14
C LEU A 160 3.61 -10.40 13.96
N ASP A 161 3.23 -11.50 13.30
CA ASP A 161 3.34 -12.86 13.83
C ASP A 161 4.08 -13.73 12.80
N GLY A 162 5.31 -14.12 13.11
CA GLY A 162 6.28 -14.71 12.20
C GLY A 162 7.54 -13.86 12.03
N THR A 163 8.25 -14.05 10.93
CA THR A 163 9.53 -13.37 10.65
C THR A 163 9.52 -12.65 9.32
N VAL A 164 10.09 -11.45 9.26
CA VAL A 164 10.24 -10.66 8.04
C VAL A 164 11.67 -10.17 7.92
N ASP A 165 12.27 -10.39 6.76
CA ASP A 165 13.62 -9.91 6.46
C ASP A 165 13.62 -8.41 6.12
N VAL A 166 14.76 -7.74 6.36
CA VAL A 166 14.95 -6.33 5.95
C VAL A 166 14.71 -6.17 4.44
N GLY A 167 14.10 -5.06 4.04
CA GLY A 167 13.76 -4.75 2.65
C GLY A 167 12.49 -5.43 2.12
N ALA A 168 11.82 -6.26 2.92
CA ALA A 168 10.53 -6.81 2.55
C ALA A 168 9.39 -5.78 2.67
N VAL A 169 8.45 -5.84 1.73
CA VAL A 169 7.17 -5.14 1.77
C VAL A 169 6.26 -5.86 2.75
N VAL A 170 5.81 -5.13 3.77
CA VAL A 170 5.05 -5.69 4.91
C VAL A 170 3.56 -5.38 4.78
N ALA A 171 3.21 -4.18 4.34
CA ALA A 171 1.83 -3.74 4.28
C ALA A 171 1.61 -2.64 3.25
N PHE A 172 0.36 -2.45 2.83
CA PHE A 172 -0.08 -1.29 2.07
C PHE A 172 -0.60 -0.21 3.02
N TYR A 173 -0.38 1.06 2.67
CA TYR A 173 -1.11 2.16 3.29
C TYR A 173 -2.30 2.53 2.38
N PRO A 174 -3.51 2.03 2.66
CA PRO A 174 -4.65 2.20 1.76
C PRO A 174 -5.18 3.64 1.83
N GLY A 175 -6.01 4.02 0.87
CA GLY A 175 -6.74 5.28 0.97
C GLY A 175 -7.11 5.92 -0.36
N VAL A 176 -7.87 7.00 -0.26
CA VAL A 176 -8.19 7.86 -1.40
C VAL A 176 -6.99 8.80 -1.63
N VAL A 177 -6.48 8.84 -2.86
CA VAL A 177 -5.36 9.70 -3.25
C VAL A 177 -5.88 11.00 -3.86
N TYR A 178 -5.45 12.13 -3.32
CA TYR A 178 -5.78 13.47 -3.80
C TYR A 178 -4.52 14.13 -4.33
N SER A 179 -4.53 14.53 -5.61
CA SER A 179 -3.49 15.41 -6.13
C SER A 179 -3.73 16.86 -5.74
N PRO A 180 -2.70 17.74 -5.78
CA PRO A 180 -2.82 19.12 -5.31
C PRO A 180 -4.02 19.89 -5.87
N ALA A 181 -4.39 19.65 -7.13
CA ALA A 181 -5.54 20.28 -7.77
C ALA A 181 -6.90 19.95 -7.11
N TYR A 182 -6.96 18.82 -6.38
CA TYR A 182 -8.15 18.26 -5.76
C TYR A 182 -8.16 18.35 -4.22
N TYR A 183 -7.21 19.05 -3.60
CA TYR A 183 -7.16 19.21 -2.14
C TYR A 183 -8.46 19.76 -1.53
N ARG A 184 -9.17 20.63 -2.26
CA ARG A 184 -10.48 21.17 -1.84
C ARG A 184 -11.55 20.11 -1.57
N TYR A 185 -11.35 18.89 -2.08
CA TYR A 185 -12.27 17.76 -1.91
C TYR A 185 -11.87 16.82 -0.77
N ILE A 186 -10.75 17.09 -0.09
CA ILE A 186 -10.39 16.37 1.13
C ILE A 186 -11.38 16.80 2.23
N PRO A 187 -12.05 15.85 2.92
CA PRO A 187 -12.94 16.17 4.03
C PRO A 187 -12.23 17.05 5.07
N GLY A 188 -12.89 18.14 5.48
CA GLY A 188 -12.34 19.10 6.46
C GLY A 188 -11.48 20.22 5.86
N TYR A 189 -11.33 20.33 4.53
CA TYR A 189 -10.56 21.41 3.90
C TYR A 189 -11.05 22.81 4.32
N PRO A 190 -10.15 23.77 4.61
CA PRO A 190 -8.69 23.68 4.54
C PRO A 190 -8.00 23.03 5.75
N LYS A 191 -8.72 22.78 6.85
CA LYS A 191 -8.18 22.21 8.10
C LYS A 191 -8.31 20.68 8.13
N VAL A 192 -7.83 20.03 7.07
CA VAL A 192 -7.99 18.59 6.83
C VAL A 192 -7.37 17.72 7.93
N ASP A 193 -6.32 18.22 8.59
CA ASP A 193 -5.53 17.52 9.60
C ASP A 193 -6.13 17.60 11.02
N ALA A 194 -7.06 18.53 11.25
CA ALA A 194 -7.59 18.79 12.59
C ALA A 194 -8.36 17.58 13.19
N LEU A 195 -8.97 16.75 12.34
CA LEU A 195 -9.81 15.62 12.74
C LEU A 195 -9.45 14.32 12.00
N ASN A 196 -8.34 14.30 11.25
CA ASN A 196 -7.95 13.15 10.44
C ASN A 196 -6.48 12.78 10.68
N PRO A 197 -6.22 11.84 11.61
CA PRO A 197 -4.86 11.37 11.89
C PRO A 197 -4.33 10.40 10.80
N TYR A 198 -5.14 10.06 9.80
CA TYR A 198 -4.83 9.05 8.78
C TYR A 198 -4.39 9.66 7.44
N LEU A 199 -4.01 10.94 7.42
CA LEU A 199 -3.48 11.61 6.24
C LEU A 199 -1.96 11.38 6.13
N ILE A 200 -1.51 10.95 4.95
CA ILE A 200 -0.08 10.93 4.60
C ILE A 200 0.14 11.78 3.35
N THR A 201 1.05 12.76 3.44
CA THR A 201 1.54 13.51 2.29
C THR A 201 2.76 12.81 1.69
N ARG A 202 2.65 12.48 0.40
CA ARG A 202 3.73 11.93 -0.40
C ARG A 202 4.70 13.03 -0.83
N TYR A 203 5.89 12.61 -1.25
CA TYR A 203 6.94 13.51 -1.72
C TYR A 203 6.50 14.42 -2.87
N ASP A 204 5.72 13.88 -3.82
CA ASP A 204 5.20 14.60 -4.99
C ASP A 204 3.99 15.50 -4.69
N GLY A 205 3.67 15.71 -3.40
CA GLY A 205 2.55 16.53 -2.98
C GLY A 205 1.19 15.86 -3.17
N ASN A 206 1.11 14.57 -3.49
CA ASN A 206 -0.17 13.85 -3.38
C ASN A 206 -0.47 13.53 -1.91
N VAL A 207 -1.74 13.57 -1.51
CA VAL A 207 -2.19 13.20 -0.16
C VAL A 207 -3.00 11.91 -0.21
N ILE A 208 -2.64 10.93 0.62
CA ILE A 208 -3.43 9.72 0.83
C ILE A 208 -4.26 9.88 2.11
N ASN A 209 -5.57 9.68 1.99
CA ASN A 209 -6.50 9.64 3.13
C ASN A 209 -6.94 8.20 3.39
N ALA A 210 -6.40 7.60 4.45
CA ALA A 210 -6.76 6.24 4.87
C ALA A 210 -7.98 6.18 5.80
N GLN A 211 -8.50 7.32 6.28
CA GLN A 211 -9.64 7.34 7.22
C GLN A 211 -10.85 6.53 6.71
N PRO A 212 -11.26 6.57 5.43
CA PRO A 212 -12.38 5.74 4.96
C PRO A 212 -12.15 4.23 5.02
N TRP A 213 -10.93 3.76 5.34
CA TRP A 213 -10.56 2.35 5.37
C TRP A 213 -10.41 1.83 6.82
N GLY A 214 -10.79 0.58 7.03
CA GLY A 214 -10.62 -0.10 8.32
C GLY A 214 -11.41 0.53 9.47
N SER A 215 -10.75 0.73 10.61
CA SER A 215 -11.34 1.29 11.84
C SER A 215 -11.56 2.81 11.81
N GLY A 216 -11.25 3.50 10.72
CA GLY A 216 -11.40 4.96 10.58
C GLY A 216 -12.82 5.46 10.28
N GLU A 217 -13.85 4.74 10.77
CA GLU A 217 -15.29 5.00 10.61
C GLU A 217 -15.72 6.15 9.67
N VAL A 218 -16.08 5.78 8.44
CA VAL A 218 -17.38 6.20 7.89
C VAL A 218 -18.08 4.93 7.47
N ASN A 219 -19.29 4.71 7.99
CA ASN A 219 -20.26 3.73 7.48
C ASN A 219 -20.31 3.83 5.95
N MET A 220 -19.59 2.96 5.24
CA MET A 220 -19.79 2.79 3.82
C MET A 220 -21.17 2.16 3.64
N ARG A 221 -22.16 2.97 3.28
CA ARG A 221 -23.47 2.45 2.89
C ARG A 221 -23.28 1.62 1.62
N ARG A 222 -23.57 0.33 1.75
CA ARG A 222 -23.63 -0.64 0.66
C ARG A 222 -24.72 -0.22 -0.33
N PHE A 223 -24.36 0.02 -1.60
CA PHE A 223 -25.30 0.06 -2.72
C PHE A 223 -25.00 -1.12 -3.65
N GLY A 224 -25.61 -2.28 -3.35
CA GLY A 224 -25.45 -3.51 -4.14
C GLY A 224 -24.09 -4.20 -3.93
N SER A 225 -23.44 -4.58 -5.04
CA SER A 225 -22.21 -5.39 -5.10
C SER A 225 -20.93 -4.62 -5.46
N PHE A 226 -20.95 -3.28 -5.53
CA PHE A 226 -19.80 -2.47 -5.94
C PHE A 226 -19.59 -1.24 -5.06
N TRP A 227 -18.33 -0.85 -4.90
CA TRP A 227 -17.90 0.35 -4.17
C TRP A 227 -17.80 1.56 -5.13
N PHE A 228 -18.82 2.41 -5.22
CA PHE A 228 -18.72 3.68 -5.96
C PHE A 228 -19.46 4.83 -5.26
N LYS A 229 -18.95 6.05 -5.39
CA LYS A 229 -19.74 7.29 -5.29
C LYS A 229 -19.91 7.85 -6.71
N SER A 230 -21.16 8.02 -7.13
CA SER A 230 -21.55 8.50 -8.47
C SER A 230 -21.06 9.93 -8.73
N GLY A 231 -20.58 10.17 -9.95
CA GLY A 231 -20.33 11.50 -10.49
C GLY A 231 -19.66 11.50 -11.87
N GLY A 232 -20.48 11.51 -12.93
CA GLY A 232 -20.19 12.14 -14.23
C GLY A 232 -19.22 11.43 -15.16
N GLY A 233 -19.75 10.78 -16.20
CA GLY A 233 -18.96 10.22 -17.28
C GLY A 233 -18.25 11.28 -18.12
N SER A 234 -17.04 10.94 -18.57
CA SER A 234 -16.58 11.31 -19.89
C SER A 234 -16.00 10.07 -20.55
N ARG A 235 -16.57 9.68 -21.69
CA ARG A 235 -15.93 8.74 -22.61
C ARG A 235 -14.80 9.50 -23.29
N HIS A 236 -13.60 9.44 -22.73
CA HIS A 236 -12.38 9.73 -23.49
C HIS A 236 -11.68 8.42 -23.83
N SER A 237 -11.88 8.02 -25.08
CA SER A 237 -11.00 7.11 -25.80
C SER A 237 -9.64 7.79 -25.97
N GLY A 238 -8.61 7.23 -25.34
CA GLY A 238 -7.24 7.76 -25.30
C GLY A 238 -6.64 7.47 -23.94
N SER A 239 -6.25 6.22 -23.68
CA SER A 239 -5.83 5.76 -22.35
C SER A 239 -4.45 6.30 -21.97
N ASN A 240 -4.42 7.55 -21.52
CA ASN A 240 -3.43 8.03 -20.56
C ASN A 240 -4.17 8.21 -19.22
N VAL A 241 -4.67 7.10 -18.66
CA VAL A 241 -5.27 7.11 -17.33
C VAL A 241 -4.16 7.50 -16.36
N PRO A 242 -4.29 8.61 -15.62
CA PRO A 242 -3.23 9.03 -14.71
C PRO A 242 -3.00 7.95 -13.67
N MET A 243 -1.80 7.34 -13.69
CA MET A 243 -1.42 6.31 -12.74
C MET A 243 -1.13 6.97 -11.38
N LEU A 244 -2.04 6.83 -10.43
CA LEU A 244 -1.84 7.29 -9.06
C LEU A 244 -1.07 6.23 -8.27
N LYS A 245 0.10 6.61 -7.75
CA LYS A 245 0.92 5.72 -6.93
C LYS A 245 0.35 5.66 -5.50
N THR A 246 0.33 4.46 -4.93
CA THR A 246 0.04 4.19 -3.52
C THR A 246 1.34 4.16 -2.68
N LEU A 247 1.23 3.93 -1.38
CA LEU A 247 2.36 3.68 -0.48
C LEU A 247 2.34 2.24 0.03
N VAL A 248 3.55 1.70 0.18
CA VAL A 248 3.81 0.44 0.88
C VAL A 248 4.74 0.71 2.07
N LEU A 249 4.66 -0.13 3.08
CA LEU A 249 5.55 -0.14 4.23
C LEU A 249 6.62 -1.20 4.02
N VAL A 250 7.88 -0.81 4.13
CA VAL A 250 9.04 -1.68 3.93
C VAL A 250 9.78 -1.84 5.25
N ALA A 251 10.17 -3.07 5.59
CA ALA A 251 10.96 -3.36 6.78
C ALA A 251 12.37 -2.76 6.64
N THR A 252 12.80 -1.94 7.60
CA THR A 252 14.15 -1.33 7.60
C THR A 252 15.18 -2.13 8.40
N ARG A 253 14.74 -3.22 9.02
CA ARG A 253 15.53 -4.21 9.77
C ARG A 253 14.80 -5.55 9.74
N PRO A 254 15.43 -6.67 10.13
CA PRO A 254 14.71 -7.90 10.42
C PRO A 254 13.66 -7.65 11.52
N LEU A 255 12.47 -8.21 11.34
CA LEU A 255 11.33 -8.11 12.25
C LEU A 255 10.89 -9.50 12.70
N GLN A 256 10.50 -9.63 13.97
CA GLN A 256 10.02 -10.89 14.52
C GLN A 256 9.01 -10.67 15.65
N ASP A 257 7.81 -11.25 15.51
CA ASP A 257 6.79 -11.36 16.57
C ASP A 257 6.57 -10.08 17.41
N GLU A 258 6.49 -8.92 16.75
CA GLU A 258 6.53 -7.61 17.41
C GLU A 258 5.51 -6.60 16.86
N GLU A 259 5.28 -5.53 17.62
CA GLU A 259 4.49 -4.38 17.17
C GLU A 259 5.27 -3.56 16.13
N LEU A 260 4.62 -3.30 14.99
CA LEU A 260 5.20 -2.53 13.90
C LEU A 260 5.01 -1.03 14.13
N LEU A 261 6.10 -0.30 14.03
CA LEU A 261 6.13 1.15 14.22
C LEU A 261 6.52 1.85 12.91
N LEU A 262 5.85 2.96 12.63
CA LEU A 262 6.12 3.82 11.49
C LEU A 262 6.55 5.20 11.99
N ASN A 263 7.68 5.71 11.49
CA ASN A 263 8.03 7.10 11.70
C ASN A 263 7.07 8.00 10.88
N TYR A 264 6.14 8.68 11.56
CA TYR A 264 5.15 9.53 10.91
C TYR A 264 5.76 10.78 10.25
N ARG A 265 6.98 11.18 10.66
CA ARG A 265 7.68 12.38 10.17
C ARG A 265 6.74 13.59 10.14
N LEU A 266 6.07 13.88 11.26
CA LEU A 266 5.08 14.96 11.32
C LEU A 266 5.71 16.31 10.98
N SER A 267 4.97 17.09 10.17
CA SER A 267 5.38 18.43 9.76
C SER A 267 5.78 19.30 10.95
N ASN A 268 6.85 20.05 10.78
CA ASN A 268 7.32 21.06 11.73
C ASN A 268 6.64 22.43 11.55
N SER A 269 5.71 22.56 10.59
CA SER A 269 5.00 23.83 10.31
C SER A 269 3.98 24.22 11.38
N LYS A 270 3.49 23.25 12.15
CA LYS A 270 2.56 23.44 13.26
C LYS A 270 3.16 22.87 14.54
N ARG A 271 2.61 23.27 15.69
CA ARG A 271 2.94 22.63 16.98
C ARG A 271 2.64 21.13 16.88
N ARG A 272 3.68 20.31 17.04
CA ARG A 272 3.55 18.85 17.06
C ARG A 272 2.77 18.41 18.31
N PRO A 273 2.02 17.30 18.24
CA PRO A 273 1.35 16.74 19.41
C PRO A 273 2.36 16.40 20.52
N GLU A 274 1.96 16.52 21.78
CA GLU A 274 2.83 16.27 22.94
C GLU A 274 3.34 14.82 23.03
N TRP A 275 2.61 13.88 22.43
CA TRP A 275 2.99 12.47 22.38
C TRP A 275 4.04 12.16 21.30
N TYR A 276 4.31 13.09 20.37
CA TYR A 276 5.20 12.85 19.24
C TYR A 276 6.58 13.49 19.46
N THR A 277 7.61 12.66 19.41
CA THR A 277 9.01 13.09 19.36
C THR A 277 9.58 12.72 17.99
N PRO A 278 10.21 13.66 17.26
CA PRO A 278 10.87 13.36 15.99
C PRO A 278 11.96 12.30 16.19
N VAL A 279 12.01 11.32 15.30
CA VAL A 279 13.07 10.30 15.31
C VAL A 279 14.39 10.90 14.81
N ASP A 280 14.30 11.75 13.77
CA ASP A 280 15.43 12.48 13.20
C ASP A 280 14.96 13.89 12.81
N GLU A 281 15.37 14.88 13.59
CA GLU A 281 14.93 16.27 13.39
C GLU A 281 15.46 16.88 12.09
N GLU A 282 16.64 16.44 11.63
CA GLU A 282 17.31 17.00 10.47
C GLU A 282 16.68 16.46 9.18
N GLU A 283 16.36 15.17 9.15
CA GLU A 283 15.56 14.57 8.08
C GLU A 283 14.17 15.20 8.00
N ASP A 284 13.48 15.35 9.14
CA ASP A 284 12.17 16.00 9.18
C ASP A 284 12.26 17.44 8.66
N ARG A 285 13.29 18.19 9.06
CA ARG A 285 13.51 19.57 8.60
C ARG A 285 13.78 19.62 7.08
N ARG A 286 14.59 18.71 6.54
CA ARG A 286 14.84 18.63 5.09
C ARG A 286 13.58 18.25 4.32
N ARG A 287 12.79 17.28 4.82
CA ARG A 287 11.52 16.87 4.20
C ARG A 287 10.53 18.01 4.08
N TRP A 288 10.38 18.80 5.15
CA TRP A 288 9.35 19.82 5.28
C TRP A 288 9.81 21.25 4.95
N SER A 289 11.06 21.43 4.49
CA SER A 289 11.55 22.72 4.00
C SER A 289 10.78 23.20 2.77
#